data_AF-A0AAE0KBP7-F1
#
_entry.id   AF-A0AAE0KBP7-F1
#
_cell.length_a   1.000
_cell.length_b   1.000
_cell.length_c   1.000
_cell.angle_alpha   90.00
_cell.angle_beta   90.00
_cell.angle_gamma   90.00
#
_symmetry.space_group_name_H-M   'P 1'
#
loop_
_entity.id
_entity.type
_entity.pdbx_description
1 polymer ?
#
loop_
_entity_poly.entity_id
_entity_poly.type
_entity_poly.pdbx_seq_one_letter_code
_entity_poly.pdbx_strand_id
1 'polypeptide(L)'
;MPLVDPVTMSSSIAKGGVAAARSSPSAATGKATTTSSSPTTAVAKLLPVQLQQTPASQYTRHAVPALLAALFVARFQSLVADPVATMYSSLPVVAALQMAYALACLPIAGAAGSGGAGASARKPRPGDKKKTAGSGSSAGGGGGGDAAGRRPYPPVTAFLSLILTALATPFLFAAMVLFGAPLLTHPAHTLLCAAHLAVLALFPLFYVHGVDTAAWAAVAACQAPFDDTFGGLVGGLAGAWLGAVPIPLDWDRAWQRWPVTILAGLYAGYLLGRALGGSWLLWGKKF
;
A
#
# COMPACT_ATOMS: atom_id res chain seq x y z
N MET A 1 -20.36 -27.15 -102.49
CA MET A 1 -20.43 -25.74 -102.92
C MET A 1 -19.22 -25.03 -102.32
N PRO A 2 -18.32 -24.45 -103.14
CA PRO A 2 -17.05 -23.87 -102.68
C PRO A 2 -17.11 -22.34 -102.47
N LEU A 3 -16.11 -21.81 -101.75
CA LEU A 3 -15.36 -20.54 -101.93
C LEU A 3 -14.75 -20.13 -100.56
N VAL A 4 -13.54 -19.63 -100.36
CA VAL A 4 -12.25 -19.49 -101.09
C VAL A 4 -11.40 -18.58 -100.16
N ASP A 5 -10.12 -18.90 -99.92
CA ASP A 5 -9.14 -18.05 -99.18
C ASP A 5 -8.55 -16.95 -100.14
N PRO A 6 -7.38 -16.27 -99.96
CA PRO A 6 -6.46 -16.16 -98.81
C PRO A 6 -5.80 -14.76 -98.52
N VAL A 7 -5.21 -14.63 -97.32
CA VAL A 7 -3.85 -14.09 -96.96
C VAL A 7 -3.32 -12.77 -97.60
N THR A 8 -2.89 -11.80 -96.76
CA THR A 8 -1.46 -11.50 -96.45
C THR A 8 -1.34 -10.66 -95.15
N MET A 9 -0.61 -11.11 -94.11
CA MET A 9 0.82 -10.83 -93.80
C MET A 9 1.13 -9.32 -93.67
N SER A 10 1.81 -8.76 -92.66
CA SER A 10 2.51 -9.25 -91.44
C SER A 10 2.66 -8.02 -90.48
N SER A 11 3.28 -8.00 -89.29
CA SER A 11 4.15 -8.92 -88.53
C SER A 11 4.07 -8.66 -87.00
N SER A 12 5.07 -9.11 -86.21
CA SER A 12 5.20 -8.89 -84.75
C SER A 12 6.58 -8.31 -84.38
N ILE A 13 6.70 -7.58 -83.26
CA ILE A 13 7.93 -7.47 -82.44
C ILE A 13 7.56 -7.08 -80.99
N ALA A 14 8.41 -7.43 -80.01
CA ALA A 14 8.11 -7.36 -78.57
C ALA A 14 9.22 -6.69 -77.74
N LYS A 15 8.92 -6.46 -76.44
CA LYS A 15 9.79 -6.67 -75.24
C LYS A 15 10.33 -5.45 -74.45
N GLY A 16 9.83 -5.30 -73.19
CA GLY A 16 10.48 -4.65 -72.02
C GLY A 16 10.49 -3.11 -71.95
N GLY A 17 10.50 -2.43 -70.79
CA GLY A 17 10.28 -2.84 -69.39
C GLY A 17 10.71 -1.79 -68.33
N VAL A 18 10.06 -1.80 -67.14
CA VAL A 18 10.55 -1.29 -65.81
C VAL A 18 10.41 0.21 -65.37
N ALA A 19 9.44 0.45 -64.46
CA ALA A 19 9.43 1.23 -63.19
C ALA A 19 9.42 2.79 -63.03
N ALA A 20 8.36 3.25 -62.32
CA ALA A 20 8.29 4.10 -61.10
C ALA A 20 8.54 5.65 -61.07
N ALA A 21 7.58 6.42 -60.50
CA ALA A 21 7.78 7.57 -59.58
C ALA A 21 6.45 8.11 -58.93
N ARG A 22 6.55 9.00 -57.92
CA ARG A 22 5.50 9.48 -56.97
C ARG A 22 4.73 10.77 -57.37
N SER A 23 3.56 11.03 -56.78
CA SER A 23 3.22 12.28 -56.02
C SER A 23 1.77 12.32 -55.45
N SER A 24 1.52 13.18 -54.45
CA SER A 24 0.22 13.52 -53.80
C SER A 24 -0.03 15.06 -53.96
N PRO A 25 -1.19 15.72 -53.64
CA PRO A 25 -1.85 15.68 -52.30
C PRO A 25 -3.39 16.01 -52.18
N SER A 26 -3.89 15.93 -50.93
CA SER A 26 -4.95 16.76 -50.28
C SER A 26 -6.46 16.39 -50.25
N ALA A 27 -6.92 16.10 -49.02
CA ALA A 27 -8.18 16.46 -48.33
C ALA A 27 -9.61 16.19 -48.89
N ALA A 28 -10.39 15.33 -48.18
CA ALA A 28 -11.79 15.58 -47.78
C ALA A 28 -12.33 14.59 -46.71
N THR A 29 -13.14 15.12 -45.79
CA THR A 29 -13.85 14.57 -44.61
C THR A 29 -14.76 13.34 -44.80
N GLY A 30 -14.88 12.44 -43.79
CA GLY A 30 -16.02 11.50 -43.72
C GLY A 30 -16.06 10.42 -42.61
N LYS A 31 -16.68 10.74 -41.44
CA LYS A 31 -17.26 9.82 -40.42
C LYS A 31 -16.43 8.63 -39.87
N ALA A 32 -15.95 8.77 -38.63
CA ALA A 32 -15.63 7.64 -37.74
C ALA A 32 -16.77 7.43 -36.71
N THR A 33 -17.19 6.20 -36.50
CA THR A 33 -18.26 5.84 -35.55
C THR A 33 -17.74 5.84 -34.12
N THR A 34 -18.29 6.71 -33.27
CA THR A 34 -18.00 6.76 -31.83
C THR A 34 -18.73 5.66 -31.05
N THR A 35 -18.10 4.50 -30.89
CA THR A 35 -18.46 3.56 -29.81
C THR A 35 -17.97 4.12 -28.49
N SER A 36 -18.89 4.58 -27.64
CA SER A 36 -18.59 5.10 -26.30
C SER A 36 -18.13 3.99 -25.35
N SER A 37 -16.82 3.80 -25.20
CA SER A 37 -16.27 2.99 -24.11
C SER A 37 -16.33 3.79 -22.80
N SER A 38 -17.22 3.39 -21.91
CA SER A 38 -17.26 3.88 -20.53
C SER A 38 -15.92 3.63 -19.83
N PRO A 39 -15.35 4.61 -19.09
CA PRO A 39 -14.08 4.44 -18.39
C PRO A 39 -14.29 3.55 -17.16
N THR A 40 -14.26 2.23 -17.38
CA THR A 40 -14.17 1.26 -16.29
C THR A 40 -12.74 1.32 -15.78
N THR A 41 -12.48 2.20 -14.82
CA THR A 41 -11.16 2.34 -14.18
C THR A 41 -10.77 0.99 -13.59
N ALA A 42 -9.89 0.27 -14.30
CA ALA A 42 -9.42 -1.03 -13.86
C ALA A 42 -8.58 -0.85 -12.59
N VAL A 43 -9.18 -1.14 -11.43
CA VAL A 43 -8.50 -1.11 -10.14
C VAL A 43 -7.27 -2.01 -10.23
N ALA A 44 -6.08 -1.43 -10.05
CA ALA A 44 -4.83 -2.15 -10.18
C ALA A 44 -4.82 -3.32 -9.19
N LYS A 45 -4.54 -4.53 -9.68
CA LYS A 45 -4.56 -5.74 -8.84
C LYS A 45 -3.36 -5.75 -7.90
N LEU A 46 -3.53 -5.15 -6.71
CA LEU A 46 -2.57 -5.25 -5.61
C LEU A 46 -2.24 -6.72 -5.30
N LEU A 47 -0.97 -6.96 -4.98
CA LEU A 47 -0.44 -8.26 -4.53
C LEU A 47 -0.15 -8.20 -3.02
N PRO A 48 -0.32 -9.32 -2.29
CA PRO A 48 -0.07 -9.35 -0.84
C PRO A 48 1.37 -9.01 -0.50
N VAL A 49 1.56 -8.19 0.53
CA VAL A 49 2.85 -7.69 0.97
C VAL A 49 3.76 -8.84 1.40
N GLN A 50 4.85 -9.03 0.65
CA GLN A 50 5.83 -10.07 0.95
C GLN A 50 6.80 -9.60 2.03
N LEU A 51 6.71 -10.20 3.22
CA LEU A 51 7.67 -9.94 4.29
C LEU A 51 9.07 -10.44 3.92
N GLN A 52 10.08 -9.66 4.29
CA GLN A 52 11.48 -10.02 4.08
C GLN A 52 11.83 -11.31 4.83
N GLN A 53 12.47 -12.27 4.17
CA GLN A 53 12.79 -13.58 4.74
C GLN A 53 14.16 -13.60 5.46
N THR A 54 14.51 -12.52 6.16
CA THR A 54 15.75 -12.47 6.97
C THR A 54 15.52 -13.08 8.35
N PRO A 55 16.54 -13.66 9.01
CA PRO A 55 16.41 -14.16 10.39
C PRO A 55 15.94 -13.08 11.38
N ALA A 56 16.41 -11.84 11.19
CA ALA A 56 15.99 -10.69 11.98
C ALA A 56 14.50 -10.34 11.76
N SER A 57 14.00 -10.44 10.53
CA SER A 57 12.58 -10.22 10.21
C SER A 57 11.68 -11.26 10.89
N GLN A 58 12.05 -12.55 10.85
CA GLN A 58 11.27 -13.61 11.49
C GLN A 58 11.11 -13.37 13.00
N TYR A 59 12.19 -12.99 13.69
CA TYR A 59 12.12 -12.60 15.10
C TYR A 59 11.25 -11.35 15.31
N THR A 60 11.51 -10.28 14.55
CA THR A 60 10.84 -8.97 14.71
C THR A 60 9.33 -9.06 14.43
N ARG A 61 8.91 -9.91 13.49
CA ARG A 61 7.50 -10.15 13.15
C ARG A 61 6.67 -10.59 14.36
N HIS A 62 7.24 -11.39 15.25
CA HIS A 62 6.55 -11.88 16.45
C HIS A 62 6.87 -11.04 17.69
N ALA A 63 8.11 -10.55 17.81
CA ALA A 63 8.55 -9.74 18.94
C ALA A 63 7.83 -8.39 19.04
N VAL A 64 7.62 -7.68 17.92
CA VAL A 64 6.96 -6.36 17.96
C VAL A 64 5.48 -6.44 18.38
N PRO A 65 4.63 -7.31 17.82
CA PRO A 65 3.26 -7.51 18.32
C PRO A 65 3.20 -7.91 19.80
N ALA A 66 4.09 -8.81 20.24
CA ALA A 66 4.16 -9.22 21.65
C ALA A 66 4.55 -8.05 22.57
N LEU A 67 5.51 -7.22 22.16
CA LEU A 67 5.96 -6.06 22.92
C LEU A 67 4.93 -4.92 22.92
N LEU A 68 4.17 -4.73 21.83
CA LEU A 68 3.01 -3.82 21.80
C LEU A 68 1.90 -4.29 22.76
N ALA A 69 1.60 -5.59 22.80
CA ALA A 69 0.64 -6.16 23.73
C ALA A 69 1.10 -6.00 25.19
N ALA A 70 2.35 -6.35 25.48
CA ALA A 70 2.95 -6.22 26.81
C ALA A 70 2.98 -4.76 27.29
N LEU A 71 3.36 -3.82 26.41
CA LEU A 71 3.35 -2.39 26.70
C LEU A 71 1.93 -1.90 27.03
N PHE A 72 0.93 -2.30 26.24
CA PHE A 72 -0.46 -1.91 26.48
C PHE A 72 -0.98 -2.46 27.82
N VAL A 73 -0.78 -3.75 28.09
CA VAL A 73 -1.19 -4.39 29.36
C VAL A 73 -0.49 -3.75 30.56
N ALA A 74 0.82 -3.52 30.49
CA ALA A 74 1.59 -2.90 31.57
C ALA A 74 1.18 -1.44 31.84
N ARG A 75 0.75 -0.70 30.80
CA ARG A 75 0.30 0.69 30.92
C ARG A 75 -1.21 0.83 31.15
N PHE A 76 -1.99 -0.25 31.12
CA PHE A 76 -3.45 -0.19 31.18
C PHE A 76 -3.98 0.50 32.46
N GLN A 77 -3.43 0.18 33.63
CA GLN A 77 -3.83 0.85 34.88
C GLN A 77 -3.51 2.36 34.87
N SER A 78 -2.37 2.74 34.29
CA SER A 78 -2.04 4.16 34.08
C SER A 78 -2.98 4.83 33.07
N LEU A 79 -3.39 4.11 32.01
CA LEU A 79 -4.32 4.61 31.00
C LEU A 79 -5.71 4.87 31.57
N VAL A 80 -6.15 4.06 32.54
CA VAL A 80 -7.41 4.24 33.28
C VAL A 80 -7.32 5.43 34.25
N ALA A 81 -6.17 5.66 34.88
CA ALA A 81 -5.96 6.72 35.87
C ALA A 81 -5.69 8.11 35.25
N ASP A 82 -4.78 8.18 34.29
CA ASP A 82 -4.45 9.37 33.49
C ASP A 82 -4.27 8.97 32.02
N PRO A 83 -5.34 9.04 31.22
CA PRO A 83 -5.30 8.63 29.81
C PRO A 83 -4.40 9.53 28.96
N VAL A 84 -4.36 10.84 29.21
CA VAL A 84 -3.63 11.81 28.36
C VAL A 84 -2.12 11.65 28.53
N ALA A 85 -1.61 11.66 29.77
CA ALA A 85 -0.18 11.48 30.00
C ALA A 85 0.27 10.07 29.60
N THR A 86 -0.57 9.05 29.82
CA THR A 86 -0.25 7.68 29.42
C THR A 86 -0.15 7.55 27.90
N MET A 87 -1.14 8.04 27.15
CA MET A 87 -1.09 8.05 25.68
C MET A 87 0.10 8.86 25.14
N TYR A 88 0.31 10.08 25.66
CA TYR A 88 1.39 10.95 25.18
C TYR A 88 2.77 10.30 25.38
N SER A 89 2.99 9.63 26.52
CA SER A 89 4.23 8.90 26.81
C SER A 89 4.36 7.57 26.07
N SER A 90 3.26 6.86 25.76
CA SER A 90 3.33 5.60 24.99
C SER A 90 3.51 5.82 23.49
N LEU A 91 2.96 6.90 22.93
CA LEU A 91 2.97 7.18 21.49
C LEU A 91 4.36 7.09 20.83
N PRO A 92 5.45 7.72 21.34
CA PRO A 92 6.78 7.60 20.74
C PRO A 92 7.36 6.19 20.82
N VAL A 93 7.05 5.43 21.89
CA VAL A 93 7.47 4.02 22.03
C VAL A 93 6.76 3.15 21.00
N VAL A 94 5.46 3.35 20.82
CA VAL A 94 4.63 2.64 19.83
C VAL A 94 5.10 2.96 18.41
N ALA A 95 5.41 4.22 18.11
CA ALA A 95 5.98 4.63 16.83
C ALA A 95 7.35 4.02 16.57
N ALA A 96 8.24 3.96 17.58
CA ALA A 96 9.54 3.30 17.46
C ALA A 96 9.42 1.80 17.19
N LEU A 97 8.48 1.10 17.86
CA LEU A 97 8.19 -0.31 17.62
C LEU A 97 7.65 -0.56 16.21
N GLN A 98 6.80 0.32 15.70
CA GLN A 98 6.29 0.24 14.33
C GLN A 98 7.39 0.51 13.29
N MET A 99 8.25 1.52 13.50
CA MET A 99 9.41 1.75 12.65
C MET A 99 10.36 0.55 12.64
N ALA A 100 10.62 -0.07 13.80
CA ALA A 100 11.44 -1.28 13.88
C ALA A 100 10.85 -2.45 13.08
N TYR A 101 9.53 -2.68 13.18
CA TYR A 101 8.84 -3.67 12.34
C TYR A 101 8.91 -3.33 10.85
N ALA A 102 8.64 -2.09 10.46
CA ALA A 102 8.67 -1.68 9.06
C ALA A 102 10.07 -1.88 8.44
N LEU A 103 11.12 -1.40 9.11
CA LEU A 103 12.51 -1.49 8.65
C LEU A 103 13.04 -2.94 8.58
N ALA A 104 12.56 -3.83 9.46
CA ALA A 104 13.00 -5.23 9.50
C ALA A 104 12.19 -6.17 8.60
N CYS A 105 10.89 -5.93 8.45
CA CYS A 105 9.96 -6.89 7.87
C CYS A 105 9.33 -6.46 6.54
N LEU A 106 9.05 -5.16 6.34
CA LEU A 106 8.24 -4.70 5.21
C LEU A 106 9.10 -4.37 3.97
N PRO A 107 8.57 -4.54 2.75
CA PRO A 107 9.17 -4.00 1.54
C PRO A 107 8.96 -2.48 1.49
N ILE A 108 9.94 -1.77 0.91
CA ILE A 108 9.92 -0.31 0.81
C ILE A 108 9.09 0.10 -0.42
N ALA A 109 8.18 1.07 -0.27
CA ALA A 109 7.48 1.70 -1.38
C ALA A 109 8.46 2.16 -2.49
N GLY A 110 8.25 1.69 -3.72
CA GLY A 110 9.07 2.03 -4.89
C GLY A 110 10.42 1.31 -5.02
N ALA A 111 10.83 0.46 -4.07
CA ALA A 111 12.03 -0.38 -4.24
C ALA A 111 11.82 -1.54 -5.23
N ALA A 112 10.56 -1.92 -5.44
CA ALA A 112 10.06 -2.59 -6.62
C ALA A 112 8.88 -1.76 -7.15
N GLY A 113 8.69 -1.72 -8.47
CA GLY A 113 7.52 -1.05 -9.06
C GLY A 113 6.20 -1.65 -8.54
N SER A 114 5.12 -0.87 -8.63
CA SER A 114 3.74 -1.18 -8.19
C SER A 114 3.09 -2.32 -8.98
N GLY A 115 3.70 -3.49 -8.90
CA GLY A 115 3.43 -4.64 -9.74
C GLY A 115 4.55 -5.67 -9.55
N GLY A 116 4.43 -6.46 -8.48
CA GLY A 116 5.27 -7.64 -8.24
C GLY A 116 5.00 -8.74 -9.27
N ALA A 117 5.31 -8.49 -10.54
CA ALA A 117 5.49 -9.53 -11.53
C ALA A 117 6.41 -10.58 -10.92
N GLY A 118 5.90 -11.80 -10.76
CA GLY A 118 6.51 -12.78 -9.88
C GLY A 118 7.98 -12.96 -10.22
N ALA A 119 8.84 -12.76 -9.22
CA ALA A 119 10.18 -13.31 -9.24
C ALA A 119 10.09 -14.83 -9.13
N SER A 120 9.54 -15.46 -10.17
CA SER A 120 9.71 -16.88 -10.46
C SER A 120 11.18 -17.16 -10.30
N ALA A 121 11.52 -18.02 -9.34
CA ALA A 121 12.89 -18.31 -8.94
C ALA A 121 13.68 -18.75 -10.18
N ARG A 122 14.40 -17.80 -10.79
CA ARG A 122 15.27 -18.07 -11.93
C ARG A 122 16.43 -18.86 -11.34
N LYS A 123 16.37 -20.19 -11.46
CA LYS A 123 17.40 -21.12 -10.97
C LYS A 123 18.77 -20.50 -11.27
N PRO A 124 19.62 -20.25 -10.25
CA PRO A 124 20.94 -19.68 -10.49
C PRO A 124 21.68 -20.56 -11.50
N ARG A 125 22.07 -19.99 -12.64
CA ARG A 125 22.99 -20.68 -13.55
C ARG A 125 24.34 -20.76 -12.84
N PRO A 126 25.03 -21.92 -12.85
CA PRO A 126 26.36 -22.01 -12.24
C PRO A 126 27.32 -21.01 -12.91
N GLY A 127 27.81 -20.03 -12.15
CA GLY A 127 28.81 -19.06 -12.63
C GLY A 127 28.78 -17.67 -11.99
N ASP A 128 27.61 -17.17 -11.57
CA ASP A 128 27.51 -15.78 -11.08
C ASP A 128 28.10 -15.61 -9.66
N LYS A 129 29.21 -14.87 -9.58
CA LYS A 129 29.89 -14.55 -8.32
C LYS A 129 28.99 -13.71 -7.42
N LYS A 130 28.64 -14.26 -6.26
CA LYS A 130 27.86 -13.62 -5.19
C LYS A 130 28.55 -12.32 -4.73
N LYS A 131 28.11 -11.16 -5.24
CA LYS A 131 28.55 -9.85 -4.73
C LYS A 131 27.98 -9.69 -3.31
N THR A 132 28.88 -9.69 -2.33
CA THR A 132 28.55 -9.58 -0.91
C THR A 132 27.79 -8.27 -0.63
N ALA A 133 26.69 -8.38 0.10
CA ALA A 133 25.94 -7.23 0.60
C ALA A 133 26.72 -6.58 1.75
N GLY A 134 27.74 -5.79 1.40
CA GLY A 134 28.49 -4.97 2.34
C GLY A 134 27.65 -3.79 2.80
N SER A 135 27.47 -3.66 4.11
CA SER A 135 26.98 -2.45 4.76
C SER A 135 27.89 -1.27 4.40
N GLY A 136 27.42 -0.37 3.53
CA GLY A 136 28.14 0.81 3.08
C GLY A 136 27.35 2.07 3.39
N SER A 137 27.74 2.78 4.44
CA SER A 137 27.33 4.16 4.68
C SER A 137 27.91 5.05 3.57
N SER A 138 27.06 5.87 2.95
CA SER A 138 27.53 7.10 2.29
C SER A 138 26.48 8.19 2.44
N ALA A 139 26.78 9.19 3.28
CA ALA A 139 26.11 10.48 3.23
C ALA A 139 26.48 11.19 1.91
N GLY A 140 25.50 11.86 1.29
CA GLY A 140 25.68 12.57 0.04
C GLY A 140 24.39 13.31 -0.32
N GLY A 141 24.35 14.62 -0.03
CA GLY A 141 23.17 15.45 -0.20
C GLY A 141 23.06 16.10 -1.58
N GLY A 142 21.96 16.82 -1.78
CA GLY A 142 21.81 17.84 -2.82
C GLY A 142 21.38 17.36 -4.22
N GLY A 143 20.65 18.24 -4.91
CA GLY A 143 20.39 18.15 -6.35
C GLY A 143 19.10 17.43 -6.74
N GLY A 144 18.13 18.18 -7.28
CA GLY A 144 17.02 17.60 -8.04
C GLY A 144 17.47 17.13 -9.41
N GLY A 145 16.88 16.05 -9.90
CA GLY A 145 17.21 15.43 -11.19
C GLY A 145 16.75 13.97 -11.22
N ASP A 146 15.73 13.69 -12.03
CA ASP A 146 15.33 12.40 -12.58
C ASP A 146 15.19 11.20 -11.62
N ALA A 147 13.96 10.99 -11.13
CA ALA A 147 13.58 9.97 -10.15
C ALA A 147 13.65 8.50 -10.62
N ALA A 148 14.25 8.20 -11.78
CA ALA A 148 14.17 6.89 -12.44
C ALA A 148 15.13 5.81 -11.91
N GLY A 149 16.09 6.14 -11.04
CA GLY A 149 17.16 5.21 -10.63
C GLY A 149 17.56 5.18 -9.15
N ARG A 150 17.07 6.10 -8.30
CA ARG A 150 17.46 6.16 -6.88
C ARG A 150 16.64 5.16 -6.06
N ARG A 151 17.24 4.03 -5.67
CA ARG A 151 16.61 3.11 -4.70
C ARG A 151 16.28 3.87 -3.41
N PRO A 152 15.02 3.84 -2.91
CA PRO A 152 14.66 4.54 -1.69
C PRO A 152 15.43 4.01 -0.48
N TYR A 153 15.93 4.90 0.37
CA TYR A 153 16.66 4.52 1.59
C TYR A 153 15.66 4.17 2.71
N PRO A 154 15.70 2.95 3.30
CA PRO A 154 14.65 2.47 4.21
C PRO A 154 14.38 3.37 5.43
N PRO A 155 15.39 3.93 6.12
CA PRO A 155 15.16 4.90 7.19
C PRO A 155 14.49 6.21 6.74
N VAL A 156 14.81 6.73 5.55
CA VAL A 156 14.21 7.97 5.02
C VAL A 156 12.74 7.72 4.63
N THR A 157 12.42 6.56 4.07
CA THR A 157 11.03 6.18 3.78
C THR A 157 10.23 5.93 5.05
N ALA A 158 10.80 5.32 6.09
CA ALA A 158 10.16 5.20 7.41
C ALA A 158 9.85 6.58 8.02
N PHE A 159 10.83 7.49 8.00
CA PHE A 159 10.63 8.85 8.51
C PHE A 159 9.56 9.63 7.72
N LEU A 160 9.57 9.56 6.39
CA LEU A 160 8.56 10.19 5.55
C LEU A 160 7.16 9.60 5.78
N SER A 161 7.06 8.28 5.96
CA SER A 161 5.80 7.60 6.27
C SER A 161 5.27 8.01 7.65
N LEU A 162 6.15 8.25 8.62
CA LEU A 162 5.79 8.75 9.94
C LEU A 162 5.29 10.21 9.89
N ILE A 163 5.92 11.08 9.09
CA ILE A 163 5.41 12.43 8.81
C ILE A 163 4.01 12.35 8.19
N LEU A 164 3.84 11.52 7.16
CA LEU A 164 2.55 11.37 6.48
C LEU A 164 1.46 10.79 7.40
N THR A 165 1.83 9.91 8.33
CA THR A 165 0.97 9.41 9.42
C THR A 165 0.56 10.52 10.38
N ALA A 166 1.50 11.40 10.77
CA ALA A 166 1.20 12.57 11.60
C ALA A 166 0.25 13.54 10.88
N LEU A 167 0.44 13.77 9.57
CA LEU A 167 -0.46 14.57 8.73
C LEU A 167 -1.84 13.92 8.54
N ALA A 168 -1.96 12.59 8.58
CA ALA A 168 -3.23 11.87 8.53
C ALA A 168 -4.02 11.92 9.86
N THR A 169 -3.33 12.12 10.99
CA THR A 169 -3.92 12.17 12.34
C THR A 169 -5.08 13.17 12.49
N PRO A 170 -5.02 14.45 12.05
CA PRO A 170 -6.15 15.37 12.16
C PRO A 170 -7.39 14.93 11.38
N PHE A 171 -7.22 14.21 10.25
CA PHE A 171 -8.36 13.65 9.50
C PHE A 171 -9.02 12.49 10.24
N LEU A 172 -8.22 11.63 10.90
CA LEU A 172 -8.73 10.58 11.78
C LEU A 172 -9.40 11.15 13.05
N PHE A 173 -8.89 12.24 13.61
CA PHE A 173 -9.55 12.98 14.69
C PHE A 173 -10.93 13.50 14.24
N ALA A 174 -11.01 14.14 13.08
CA ALA A 174 -12.27 14.61 12.51
C ALA A 174 -13.25 13.44 12.26
N ALA A 175 -12.77 12.32 11.71
CA ALA A 175 -13.58 11.11 11.53
C ALA A 175 -14.09 10.56 12.87
N MET A 176 -13.25 10.45 13.90
CA MET A 176 -13.68 10.02 15.24
C MET A 176 -14.78 10.94 15.81
N VAL A 177 -14.63 12.26 15.66
CA VAL A 177 -15.66 13.23 16.09
C VAL A 177 -16.97 13.05 15.32
N LEU A 178 -16.92 12.81 14.01
CA LEU A 178 -18.10 12.50 13.20
C LEU A 178 -18.78 11.18 13.61
N PHE A 179 -18.02 10.20 14.12
CA PHE A 179 -18.53 8.97 14.73
C PHE A 179 -18.92 9.12 16.22
N GLY A 180 -19.01 10.35 16.74
CA GLY A 180 -19.53 10.64 18.07
C GLY A 180 -18.47 10.86 19.17
N ALA A 181 -17.18 10.95 18.83
CA ALA A 181 -16.14 11.27 19.81
C ALA A 181 -16.29 12.70 20.36
N PRO A 182 -16.01 12.93 21.66
CA PRO A 182 -16.09 14.25 22.26
C PRO A 182 -15.07 15.24 21.68
N LEU A 183 -15.58 16.29 21.02
CA LEU A 183 -14.78 17.40 20.48
C LEU A 183 -14.42 18.44 21.55
N LEU A 184 -15.43 18.97 22.26
CA LEU A 184 -15.27 20.14 23.13
C LEU A 184 -14.70 19.81 24.52
N THR A 185 -15.04 18.65 25.07
CA THR A 185 -14.68 18.28 26.46
C THR A 185 -13.37 17.51 26.57
N HIS A 186 -13.04 16.68 25.57
CA HIS A 186 -11.88 15.79 25.62
C HIS A 186 -11.01 15.82 24.33
N PRO A 187 -10.71 16.99 23.72
CA PRO A 187 -10.01 17.07 22.44
C PRO A 187 -8.64 16.37 22.45
N ALA A 188 -7.85 16.55 23.51
CA ALA A 188 -6.55 15.89 23.65
C ALA A 188 -6.65 14.36 23.69
N HIS A 189 -7.72 13.82 24.28
CA HIS A 189 -7.94 12.38 24.36
C HIS A 189 -8.26 11.81 22.98
N THR A 190 -9.18 12.46 22.26
CA THR A 190 -9.58 12.09 20.91
C THR A 190 -8.41 12.22 19.92
N LEU A 191 -7.59 13.27 20.04
CA LEU A 191 -6.42 13.49 19.18
C LEU A 191 -5.32 12.44 19.41
N LEU A 192 -5.01 12.13 20.67
CA LEU A 192 -4.03 11.09 21.00
C LEU A 192 -4.54 9.68 20.66
N CYS A 193 -5.85 9.42 20.77
CA CYS A 193 -6.44 8.17 20.32
C CYS A 193 -6.36 8.03 18.78
N ALA A 194 -6.66 9.10 18.04
CA ALA A 194 -6.48 9.16 16.59
C ALA A 194 -5.01 8.99 16.18
N ALA A 195 -4.06 9.53 16.95
CA ALA A 195 -2.62 9.34 16.71
C ALA A 195 -2.18 7.88 16.90
N HIS A 196 -2.67 7.19 17.94
CA HIS A 196 -2.41 5.75 18.11
C HIS A 196 -3.01 4.94 16.96
N LEU A 197 -4.22 5.27 16.52
CA LEU A 197 -4.85 4.63 15.35
C LEU A 197 -4.00 4.84 14.10
N ALA A 198 -3.55 6.08 13.83
CA ALA A 198 -2.69 6.40 12.70
C ALA A 198 -1.38 5.60 12.73
N VAL A 199 -0.68 5.59 13.87
CA VAL A 199 0.61 4.91 14.04
C VAL A 199 0.49 3.39 13.97
N LEU A 200 -0.60 2.79 14.46
CA LEU A 200 -0.81 1.35 14.32
C LEU A 200 -1.24 0.98 12.89
N ALA A 201 -2.28 1.63 12.36
CA ALA A 201 -3.02 1.19 11.18
C ALA A 201 -2.57 1.82 9.86
N LEU A 202 -2.21 3.11 9.83
CA LEU A 202 -1.86 3.83 8.60
C LEU A 202 -0.35 3.83 8.31
N PHE A 203 0.49 3.94 9.34
CA PHE A 203 1.95 3.97 9.16
C PHE A 203 2.50 2.78 8.34
N PRO A 204 2.12 1.51 8.59
CA PRO A 204 2.59 0.38 7.79
C PRO A 204 2.17 0.47 6.32
N LEU A 205 0.97 1.01 6.04
CA LEU A 205 0.45 1.19 4.69
C LEU A 205 1.20 2.32 3.96
N PHE A 206 1.46 3.45 4.62
CA PHE A 206 2.30 4.53 4.06
C PHE A 206 3.73 4.05 3.78
N TYR A 207 4.28 3.14 4.58
CA TYR A 207 5.62 2.59 4.35
C TYR A 207 5.72 1.70 3.10
N VAL A 208 4.69 0.87 2.89
CA VAL A 208 4.66 -0.14 1.80
C VAL A 208 4.16 0.45 0.49
N HIS A 209 3.08 1.25 0.53
CA HIS A 209 2.39 1.76 -0.65
C HIS A 209 2.74 3.23 -0.96
N GLY A 210 3.35 3.95 -0.02
CA GLY A 210 3.62 5.38 -0.17
C GLY A 210 2.31 6.15 -0.39
N VAL A 211 2.28 6.95 -1.46
CA VAL A 211 1.13 7.74 -1.90
C VAL A 211 0.53 7.24 -3.23
N ASP A 212 0.70 5.95 -3.56
CA ASP A 212 0.12 5.37 -4.78
C ASP A 212 -1.42 5.38 -4.73
N THR A 213 -2.04 6.16 -5.62
CA THR A 213 -3.50 6.37 -5.63
C THR A 213 -4.26 5.08 -5.93
N ALA A 214 -3.70 4.18 -6.74
CA ALA A 214 -4.31 2.90 -7.05
C ALA A 214 -4.31 1.96 -5.81
N ALA A 215 -3.21 1.92 -5.06
CA ALA A 215 -3.14 1.19 -3.79
C ALA A 215 -4.14 1.74 -2.76
N TRP A 216 -4.17 3.06 -2.55
CA TRP A 216 -5.09 3.70 -1.60
C TRP A 216 -6.56 3.51 -2.00
N ALA A 217 -6.90 3.55 -3.29
CA ALA A 217 -8.24 3.23 -3.77
C ALA A 217 -8.64 1.77 -3.48
N ALA A 218 -7.74 0.81 -3.70
CA ALA A 218 -8.00 -0.60 -3.40
C ALA A 218 -8.12 -0.88 -1.89
N VAL A 219 -7.34 -0.20 -1.05
CA VAL A 219 -7.49 -0.24 0.42
C VAL A 219 -8.84 0.34 0.86
N ALA A 220 -9.21 1.52 0.36
CA ALA A 220 -10.49 2.17 0.68
C ALA A 220 -11.70 1.36 0.20
N ALA A 221 -11.59 0.67 -0.94
CA ALA A 221 -12.62 -0.21 -1.48
C ALA A 221 -12.64 -1.62 -0.82
N CYS A 222 -11.79 -1.87 0.19
CA CYS A 222 -11.59 -3.19 0.82
C CYS A 222 -11.14 -4.32 -0.14
N GLN A 223 -10.64 -3.99 -1.33
CA GLN A 223 -10.14 -4.92 -2.35
C GLN A 223 -8.63 -5.21 -2.24
N ALA A 224 -7.96 -4.60 -1.27
CA ALA A 224 -6.58 -4.92 -0.92
C ALA A 224 -6.48 -6.40 -0.47
N PRO A 225 -5.42 -7.11 -0.88
CA PRO A 225 -5.16 -8.46 -0.41
C PRO A 225 -4.95 -8.46 1.10
N PHE A 226 -5.54 -9.42 1.80
CA PHE A 226 -5.47 -9.52 3.24
C PHE A 226 -4.08 -10.02 3.67
N ASP A 227 -3.28 -9.14 4.27
CA ASP A 227 -1.93 -9.39 4.76
C ASP A 227 -1.69 -8.72 6.12
N ASP A 228 -0.47 -8.80 6.67
CA ASP A 228 -0.12 -8.15 7.94
C ASP A 228 -0.55 -6.66 7.98
N THR A 229 -0.42 -5.90 6.88
CA THR A 229 -0.72 -4.46 6.88
C THR A 229 -2.21 -4.16 6.74
N PHE A 230 -2.88 -4.73 5.75
CA PHE A 230 -4.32 -4.50 5.54
C PHE A 230 -5.16 -5.17 6.64
N GLY A 231 -4.77 -6.37 7.09
CA GLY A 231 -5.38 -7.03 8.24
C GLY A 231 -5.21 -6.22 9.53
N GLY A 232 -4.06 -5.59 9.74
CA GLY A 232 -3.84 -4.64 10.83
C GLY A 232 -4.78 -3.43 10.77
N LEU A 233 -4.96 -2.81 9.60
CA LEU A 233 -5.92 -1.71 9.41
C LEU A 233 -7.35 -2.15 9.74
N VAL A 234 -7.85 -3.20 9.09
CA VAL A 234 -9.23 -3.67 9.25
C VAL A 234 -9.49 -4.11 10.70
N GLY A 235 -8.57 -4.89 11.28
CA GLY A 235 -8.67 -5.33 12.66
C GLY A 235 -8.61 -4.17 13.66
N GLY A 236 -7.73 -3.18 13.44
CA GLY A 236 -7.63 -1.99 14.29
C GLY A 236 -8.89 -1.13 14.25
N LEU A 237 -9.46 -0.90 13.07
CA LEU A 237 -10.71 -0.15 12.90
C LEU A 237 -11.91 -0.88 13.51
N ALA A 238 -12.09 -2.17 13.19
CA ALA A 238 -13.16 -2.99 13.74
C ALA A 238 -13.05 -3.12 15.27
N GLY A 239 -11.82 -3.31 15.78
CA GLY A 239 -11.53 -3.34 17.21
C GLY A 239 -11.84 -2.02 17.91
N ALA A 240 -11.42 -0.88 17.35
CA ALA A 240 -11.74 0.44 17.90
C ALA A 240 -13.26 0.70 17.94
N TRP A 241 -13.99 0.28 16.89
CA TRP A 241 -15.44 0.39 16.81
C TRP A 241 -16.15 -0.52 17.84
N LEU A 242 -15.74 -1.78 17.96
CA LEU A 242 -16.24 -2.68 19.02
C LEU A 242 -15.89 -2.15 20.43
N GLY A 243 -14.76 -1.47 20.58
CA GLY A 243 -14.37 -0.75 21.79
C GLY A 243 -15.31 0.39 22.18
N ALA A 244 -16.20 0.85 21.29
CA ALA A 244 -17.23 1.83 21.64
C ALA A 244 -18.43 1.20 22.37
N VAL A 245 -18.71 -0.09 22.14
CA VAL A 245 -19.89 -0.80 22.67
C VAL A 245 -19.98 -0.79 24.21
N PRO A 246 -18.88 -0.91 24.99
CA PRO A 246 -18.96 -0.84 26.45
C PRO A 246 -19.23 0.56 27.02
N ILE A 247 -19.16 1.64 26.22
CA ILE A 247 -19.31 3.02 26.73
C ILE A 247 -20.78 3.33 27.08
N PRO A 248 -21.79 3.12 26.20
CA PRO A 248 -23.19 3.41 26.55
C PRO A 248 -23.80 2.43 27.56
N LEU A 249 -23.13 1.30 27.82
CA LEU A 249 -23.58 0.31 28.79
C LEU A 249 -23.21 0.68 30.23
N ASP A 250 -22.38 1.72 30.40
CA ASP A 250 -22.01 2.45 31.62
C ASP A 250 -22.18 1.65 32.93
N TRP A 251 -21.20 0.79 33.24
CA TRP A 251 -21.15 0.01 34.47
C TRP A 251 -20.48 0.81 35.61
N ASP A 252 -20.48 2.15 35.53
CA ASP A 252 -19.81 3.09 36.44
C ASP A 252 -18.31 2.78 36.65
N ARG A 253 -17.63 2.18 35.65
CA ARG A 253 -16.21 1.81 35.76
C ARG A 253 -15.31 2.81 35.06
N ALA A 254 -14.24 3.21 35.76
CA ALA A 254 -13.24 4.13 35.21
C ALA A 254 -12.62 3.66 33.87
N TRP A 255 -12.56 2.35 33.64
CA TRP A 255 -12.06 1.78 32.39
C TRP A 255 -13.01 1.93 31.19
N GLN A 256 -14.30 2.22 31.40
CA GLN A 256 -15.27 2.49 30.32
C GLN A 256 -15.18 3.92 29.76
N ARG A 257 -14.42 4.81 30.41
CA ARG A 257 -14.32 6.21 30.03
C ARG A 257 -13.60 6.38 28.69
N TRP A 258 -14.02 7.37 27.91
CA TRP A 258 -13.33 7.75 26.68
C TRP A 258 -11.87 8.13 26.95
N PRO A 259 -10.87 7.62 26.20
CA PRO A 259 -10.92 6.72 25.06
C PRO A 259 -10.44 5.29 25.40
N VAL A 260 -10.48 4.88 26.67
CA VAL A 260 -9.77 3.69 27.18
C VAL A 260 -10.23 2.40 26.50
N THR A 261 -11.54 2.19 26.34
CA THR A 261 -12.10 1.01 25.67
C THR A 261 -11.83 1.00 24.17
N ILE A 262 -11.86 2.17 23.53
CA ILE A 262 -11.52 2.36 22.11
C ILE A 262 -10.06 1.96 21.87
N LEU A 263 -9.14 2.37 22.74
CA LEU A 263 -7.74 1.99 22.67
C LEU A 263 -7.54 0.49 22.93
N ALA A 264 -8.20 -0.08 23.93
CA ALA A 264 -8.14 -1.53 24.18
C ALA A 264 -8.62 -2.34 22.96
N GLY A 265 -9.75 -1.94 22.38
CA GLY A 265 -10.28 -2.50 21.15
C GLY A 265 -9.33 -2.32 19.96
N LEU A 266 -8.80 -1.11 19.75
CA LEU A 266 -7.84 -0.79 18.70
C LEU A 266 -6.59 -1.68 18.79
N TYR A 267 -5.97 -1.80 19.96
CA TYR A 267 -4.76 -2.62 20.15
C TYR A 267 -5.06 -4.11 19.96
N ALA A 268 -6.10 -4.63 20.61
CA ALA A 268 -6.48 -6.04 20.49
C ALA A 268 -6.84 -6.40 19.03
N GLY A 269 -7.65 -5.56 18.39
CA GLY A 269 -8.07 -5.71 17.01
C GLY A 269 -6.91 -5.59 16.02
N TYR A 270 -5.99 -4.64 16.22
CA TYR A 270 -4.79 -4.49 15.39
C TYR A 270 -3.89 -5.74 15.45
N LEU A 271 -3.66 -6.25 16.67
CA LEU A 271 -2.83 -7.44 16.90
C LEU A 271 -3.49 -8.70 16.30
N LEU A 272 -4.80 -8.87 16.51
CA LEU A 272 -5.57 -9.97 15.94
C LEU A 272 -5.62 -9.90 14.41
N GLY A 273 -5.90 -8.72 13.85
CA GLY A 273 -5.93 -8.48 12.41
C GLY A 273 -4.60 -8.76 11.73
N ARG A 274 -3.48 -8.40 12.38
CA ARG A 274 -2.12 -8.78 11.94
C ARG A 274 -1.88 -10.28 12.01
N ALA A 275 -2.24 -10.94 13.10
CA ALA A 275 -2.06 -12.38 13.24
C ALA A 275 -2.88 -13.16 12.19
N LEU A 276 -4.11 -12.69 11.90
CA LEU A 276 -4.99 -13.22 10.87
C LEU A 276 -4.43 -12.96 9.46
N GLY A 277 -4.01 -11.73 9.15
CA GLY A 277 -3.40 -11.37 7.86
C GLY A 277 -2.09 -12.12 7.60
N GLY A 278 -1.36 -12.42 8.66
CA GLY A 278 -0.15 -13.23 8.63
C GLY A 278 -0.38 -14.75 8.57
N SER A 279 -1.61 -15.22 8.76
CA SER A 279 -1.96 -16.64 8.80
C SER A 279 -2.15 -17.23 7.40
N TRP A 280 -1.80 -18.51 7.24
CA TRP A 280 -2.00 -19.25 5.98
C TRP A 280 -3.47 -19.27 5.50
N LEU A 281 -4.44 -19.15 6.42
CA LEU A 281 -5.86 -19.21 6.11
C LEU A 281 -6.38 -17.98 5.35
N LEU A 282 -5.82 -16.79 5.62
CA LEU A 282 -6.33 -15.53 5.10
C LEU A 282 -5.33 -14.75 4.22
N TRP A 283 -4.04 -15.08 4.28
CA TRP A 283 -2.99 -14.43 3.49
C TRP A 283 -3.36 -14.34 1.99
N GLY A 284 -3.39 -13.12 1.46
CA GLY A 284 -3.62 -12.83 0.04
C GLY A 284 -5.06 -13.00 -0.45
N LYS A 285 -6.01 -13.38 0.41
CA LYS A 285 -7.43 -13.40 0.05
C LYS A 285 -7.93 -11.98 -0.20
N LYS A 286 -8.92 -11.86 -1.08
CA LYS A 286 -9.68 -10.64 -1.36
C LYS A 286 -11.15 -10.94 -1.11
N PHE A 287 -11.90 -9.89 -0.79
CA PHE A 287 -13.33 -9.94 -0.48
C PHE A 287 -14.09 -8.97 -1.40
#